data_AF-A0A1H5PX70-F1
#
_entry.id   AF-A0A1H5PX70-F1
#
_cell.length_a   1.000
_cell.length_b   1.000
_cell.length_c   1.000
_cell.angle_alpha   90.00
_cell.angle_beta   90.00
_cell.angle_gamma   90.00
#
_symmetry.space_group_name_H-M   'P 1'
#
loop_
_entity.id
_entity.type
_entity.pdbx_description
1 polymer ?
#
loop_
_entity_poly.entity_id
_entity_poly.type
_entity_poly.pdbx_seq_one_letter_code
_entity_poly.pdbx_strand_id
1 'polypeptide(L)'
;MSEDVDNQYKLALGEELPTIRGDAMICGFPFYEAENALEKEAWKSGVADTFSTALTGHHSTAGEAGESAGTALENRHDNEPDKVPADDDRARWAG
;
A
#
# COMPACT_ATOMS: atom_id res chain seq x y z
N MET A 1 26.07 -28.89 -6.96
CA MET A 1 25.83 -27.60 -6.27
C MET A 1 25.33 -26.68 -7.36
N SER A 2 24.05 -26.34 -7.36
CA SER A 2 23.55 -25.30 -8.27
C SER A 2 24.21 -23.97 -7.88
N GLU A 3 24.47 -23.14 -8.87
CA GLU A 3 24.99 -21.80 -8.66
C GLU A 3 23.91 -20.93 -8.01
N ASP A 4 24.26 -20.15 -6.98
CA ASP A 4 23.35 -19.18 -6.38
C ASP A 4 23.34 -17.91 -7.23
N VAL A 5 22.17 -17.57 -7.76
CA VAL A 5 21.92 -16.42 -8.63
C VAL A 5 21.01 -15.40 -7.94
N ASP A 6 20.93 -14.20 -8.50
CA ASP A 6 20.10 -13.14 -7.93
C ASP A 6 18.62 -13.51 -7.95
N ASN A 7 17.95 -13.27 -6.83
CA ASN A 7 16.52 -13.51 -6.67
C ASN A 7 15.71 -12.47 -7.46
N GLN A 8 15.32 -12.83 -8.69
CA GLN A 8 14.55 -11.95 -9.58
C GLN A 8 13.20 -11.56 -8.99
N TYR A 9 12.59 -12.43 -8.18
CA TYR A 9 11.36 -12.09 -7.46
C TYR A 9 11.56 -10.98 -6.43
N LYS A 10 12.64 -11.04 -5.63
CA LYS A 10 12.98 -9.97 -4.67
C LYS A 10 13.27 -8.65 -5.39
N LEU A 11 14.02 -8.70 -6.50
CA LEU A 11 14.31 -7.51 -7.30
C LEU A 11 13.03 -6.88 -7.85
N ALA A 12 12.12 -7.69 -8.42
CA ALA A 12 10.83 -7.22 -8.92
C ALA A 12 9.96 -6.60 -7.81
N LEU A 13 9.91 -7.21 -6.62
CA LEU A 13 9.24 -6.60 -5.46
C LEU A 13 9.86 -5.24 -5.12
N GLY A 14 11.20 -5.15 -5.08
CA GLY A 14 11.94 -3.94 -4.75
C GLY A 14 11.70 -2.79 -5.74
N GLU A 15 11.50 -3.09 -7.02
CA GLU A 15 11.13 -2.12 -8.06
C GLU A 15 9.73 -1.53 -7.84
N GLU A 16 8.79 -2.32 -7.33
CA GLU A 16 7.40 -1.90 -7.09
C GLU A 16 7.20 -1.18 -5.74
N LEU A 17 8.07 -1.41 -4.74
CA LEU A 17 7.93 -0.83 -3.40
C LEU A 17 7.73 0.70 -3.39
N PRO A 18 8.45 1.52 -4.18
CA PRO A 18 8.21 2.96 -4.22
C PRO A 18 6.80 3.34 -4.67
N THR A 19 6.26 2.64 -5.67
CA THR A 19 4.88 2.86 -6.16
C THR A 19 3.88 2.50 -5.09
N ILE A 20 4.01 1.32 -4.49
CA ILE A 20 3.14 0.83 -3.43
C ILE A 20 3.14 1.75 -2.21
N ARG A 21 4.31 2.29 -1.82
CA ARG A 21 4.42 3.31 -0.75
C ARG A 21 3.62 4.57 -1.09
N GLY A 22 3.73 5.03 -2.34
CA GLY A 22 2.94 6.16 -2.83
C GLY A 22 1.45 5.88 -2.74
N ASP A 23 1.01 4.72 -3.23
CA ASP A 23 -0.40 4.30 -3.25
C ASP A 23 -0.96 4.15 -1.83
N ALA A 24 -0.20 3.54 -0.92
CA ALA A 24 -0.57 3.41 0.49
C ALA A 24 -0.78 4.78 1.17
N MET A 25 0.05 5.78 0.84
CA MET A 25 -0.09 7.13 1.37
C MET A 25 -1.32 7.88 0.84
N ILE A 26 -1.80 7.58 -0.37
CA ILE A 26 -2.92 8.31 -0.99
C ILE A 26 -4.29 7.67 -0.73
N CYS A 27 -4.38 6.44 -0.20
CA CYS A 27 -5.66 5.77 0.06
C CYS A 27 -6.62 6.58 0.95
N GLY A 28 -6.10 7.37 1.90
CA GLY A 28 -6.89 8.25 2.77
C GLY A 28 -7.14 9.65 2.19
N PHE A 29 -6.39 10.06 1.17
CA PHE A 29 -6.35 11.45 0.72
C PHE A 29 -7.70 12.01 0.21
N PRO A 30 -8.50 11.27 -0.59
CA PRO A 30 -9.82 11.75 -1.00
C PRO A 30 -10.79 11.97 0.17
N PHE A 31 -10.67 11.16 1.23
CA PHE A 31 -11.48 11.32 2.43
C PHE A 31 -11.07 12.56 3.22
N TYR A 32 -9.76 12.76 3.39
CA TYR A 32 -9.21 13.97 4.00
C TYR A 32 -9.69 15.26 3.29
N GLU A 33 -9.65 15.30 1.96
CA GLU A 33 -10.12 16.48 1.20
C GLU A 33 -11.62 16.74 1.42
N ALA A 34 -12.43 15.69 1.48
CA ALA A 34 -13.85 15.80 1.77
C ALA A 34 -14.12 16.25 3.22
N GLU A 35 -13.36 15.75 4.21
CA GLU A 35 -13.44 16.20 5.61
C GLU A 35 -13.09 17.69 5.72
N ASN A 36 -11.97 18.11 5.12
CA ASN A 36 -11.51 19.50 5.08
C ASN A 36 -12.54 20.43 4.42
N ALA A 37 -13.23 19.98 3.37
CA ALA A 37 -14.31 20.75 2.76
C ALA A 37 -15.52 20.93 3.70
N LEU A 38 -15.90 19.88 4.44
CA LEU A 38 -16.98 19.95 5.43
C LEU A 38 -16.61 20.86 6.61
N GLU A 39 -15.37 20.80 7.10
CA GLU A 39 -14.84 21.70 8.14
C GLU A 39 -14.87 23.17 7.71
N LYS A 40 -14.63 23.43 6.41
CA LYS A 40 -14.76 24.75 5.77
C LYS A 40 -16.19 25.15 5.46
N GLU A 41 -17.16 24.45 6.04
CA GLU A 41 -18.57 24.79 5.94
C GLU A 41 -19.15 24.69 4.52
N ALA A 42 -18.52 23.91 3.62
CA ALA A 42 -18.99 23.74 2.24
C ALA A 42 -20.41 23.15 2.18
N TRP A 43 -20.83 22.44 3.22
CA TRP A 43 -22.18 21.93 3.40
C TRP A 43 -22.57 21.86 4.88
N LYS A 44 -23.65 22.55 5.28
CA LYS A 44 -24.20 22.50 6.65
C LYS A 44 -25.62 21.95 6.69
N SER A 45 -25.81 20.78 7.28
CA SER A 45 -27.11 20.20 7.59
C SER A 45 -26.94 19.00 8.53
N GLY A 46 -28.00 18.52 9.18
CA GLY A 46 -27.92 17.25 9.96
C GLY A 46 -27.54 16.03 9.11
N VAL A 47 -27.76 16.09 7.79
CA VAL A 47 -27.27 15.08 6.84
C VAL A 47 -25.75 15.20 6.65
N ALA A 48 -25.21 16.42 6.65
CA ALA A 48 -23.78 16.66 6.60
C ALA A 48 -23.07 16.09 7.84
N ASP A 49 -23.66 16.20 9.03
CA ASP A 49 -23.10 15.63 10.27
C ASP A 49 -23.04 14.09 10.22
N THR A 50 -24.11 13.47 9.72
CA THR A 50 -24.17 12.01 9.54
C THR A 50 -23.15 11.55 8.49
N PHE A 51 -23.06 12.28 7.38
CA PHE A 51 -22.08 12.00 6.32
C PHE A 51 -20.65 12.15 6.82
N SER A 52 -20.33 13.22 7.56
CA SER A 52 -19.01 13.46 8.16
C SER A 52 -18.57 12.30 9.05
N THR A 53 -19.48 11.80 9.92
CA THR A 53 -19.18 10.65 10.78
C THR A 53 -18.85 9.39 9.98
N ALA A 54 -19.61 9.10 8.92
CA ALA A 54 -19.35 7.96 8.05
C ALA A 54 -18.02 8.13 7.28
N LEU A 55 -17.74 9.35 6.82
CA LEU A 55 -16.54 9.71 6.08
C LEU A 55 -15.27 9.44 6.89
N THR A 56 -15.25 9.82 8.18
CA THR A 56 -14.11 9.54 9.07
C THR A 56 -13.89 8.04 9.30
N GLY A 57 -14.96 7.25 9.42
CA GLY A 57 -14.85 5.80 9.48
C GLY A 57 -14.21 5.20 8.22
N HIS A 58 -14.62 5.69 7.05
CA HIS A 58 -14.03 5.27 5.78
C HIS A 58 -12.59 5.74 5.61
N HIS A 59 -12.26 6.96 6.03
CA HIS A 59 -10.90 7.49 6.03
C HIS A 59 -9.95 6.57 6.81
N SER A 60 -10.30 6.25 8.07
CA SER A 60 -9.50 5.35 8.92
C SER A 60 -9.32 3.98 8.27
N THR A 61 -10.43 3.39 7.81
CA THR A 61 -10.41 2.05 7.18
C THR A 61 -9.54 2.02 5.92
N ALA A 62 -9.62 3.05 5.07
CA ALA A 62 -8.84 3.15 3.85
C ALA A 62 -7.34 3.37 4.14
N GLY A 63 -7.03 4.22 5.12
CA GLY A 63 -5.65 4.44 5.58
C GLY A 63 -5.01 3.18 6.14
N GLU A 64 -5.69 2.49 7.05
CA GLU A 64 -5.24 1.23 7.66
C GLU A 64 -5.03 0.12 6.61
N ALA A 65 -5.94 0.02 5.63
CA ALA A 65 -5.82 -0.95 4.54
C ALA A 65 -4.61 -0.66 3.63
N GLY A 66 -4.41 0.61 3.27
CA GLY A 66 -3.25 1.06 2.49
C GLY A 66 -1.93 0.76 3.20
N GLU A 67 -1.81 1.16 4.47
CA GLU A 67 -0.63 0.90 5.30
C GLU A 67 -0.36 -0.60 5.46
N SER A 68 -1.40 -1.39 5.72
CA SER A 68 -1.28 -2.86 5.87
C SER A 68 -0.80 -3.53 4.58
N ALA A 69 -1.31 -3.09 3.42
CA ALA A 69 -0.88 -3.62 2.13
C ALA A 69 0.59 -3.28 1.83
N GLY A 70 0.98 -2.02 2.07
CA GLY A 70 2.38 -1.58 1.93
C GLY A 70 3.31 -2.37 2.84
N THR A 71 2.98 -2.47 4.12
CA THR A 71 3.74 -3.23 5.12
C THR A 71 3.87 -4.71 4.75
N ALA A 72 2.81 -5.33 4.23
CA ALA A 72 2.86 -6.74 3.83
C ALA A 72 3.84 -6.98 2.68
N LEU A 73 3.90 -6.07 1.70
CA LEU A 73 4.81 -6.17 0.56
C LEU A 73 6.26 -5.85 0.94
N GLU A 74 6.49 -4.86 1.81
CA GLU A 74 7.81 -4.58 2.39
C GLU A 74 8.32 -5.78 3.19
N ASN A 75 7.49 -6.31 4.09
CA ASN A 75 7.84 -7.52 4.84
C ASN A 75 8.13 -8.70 3.91
N ARG A 76 7.39 -8.83 2.80
CA ARG A 76 7.67 -9.90 1.84
C ARG A 76 9.04 -9.70 1.19
N HIS A 77 9.34 -8.51 0.71
CA HIS A 77 10.64 -8.17 0.12
C HIS A 77 11.80 -8.44 1.09
N ASP A 78 11.68 -7.97 2.33
CA ASP A 78 12.75 -8.05 3.32
C ASP A 78 13.04 -9.48 3.78
N ASN A 79 12.03 -10.36 3.75
CA ASN A 79 12.16 -11.77 4.10
C ASN A 79 12.66 -12.66 2.94
N GLU A 80 12.72 -12.14 1.71
CA GLU A 80 13.30 -12.88 0.59
C GLU A 80 14.84 -12.84 0.65
N PRO A 81 15.53 -13.96 0.39
CA PRO A 81 16.99 -13.96 0.31
C PRO A 81 17.44 -13.20 -0.93
N ASP A 82 18.62 -12.55 -0.86
CA ASP A 82 19.20 -11.82 -2.00
C ASP A 82 19.55 -12.75 -3.16
N LYS A 83 19.91 -14.00 -2.84
CA LYS A 83 20.26 -15.05 -3.80
C LYS A 83 19.50 -16.34 -3.54
N VAL A 84 19.25 -17.07 -4.61
CA VAL A 84 18.58 -18.36 -4.60
C VAL A 84 19.30 -19.31 -5.56
N PRO A 85 19.18 -20.64 -5.39
CA PRO A 85 19.66 -21.60 -6.38
C PRO A 85 19.14 -21.28 -7.78
N ALA A 86 19.97 -21.45 -8.82
CA ALA A 86 19.58 -21.17 -10.21
C ALA A 86 18.34 -21.94 -10.70
N ASP A 87 18.05 -23.09 -10.10
CA ASP A 87 16.89 -23.91 -10.38
C ASP A 87 15.62 -23.49 -9.60
N ASP A 88 15.73 -22.61 -8.60
CA ASP A 88 14.60 -22.02 -7.88
C ASP A 88 13.73 -21.18 -8.84
N ASP A 89 12.41 -21.25 -8.70
CA ASP A 89 11.49 -20.50 -9.56
C ASP A 89 11.64 -18.99 -9.40
N ARG A 90 12.09 -18.52 -8.22
CA ARG A 90 12.38 -17.11 -7.96
C ARG A 90 13.57 -16.58 -8.75
N ALA A 91 14.47 -17.44 -9.22
CA ALA A 91 15.56 -17.06 -10.13
C ALA A 91 15.07 -16.72 -11.54
N ARG A 92 13.87 -17.19 -11.92
CA ARG A 92 13.29 -17.06 -13.28
C ARG A 92 11.99 -16.27 -13.27
N TRP A 93 11.75 -15.51 -12.20
CA TRP A 93 10.56 -14.67 -12.06
C TRP A 93 10.51 -13.62 -13.17
N ALA A 94 9.39 -13.54 -13.89
CA ALA A 94 9.21 -12.65 -15.05
C ALA A 94 8.08 -11.62 -14.88
N GLY A 95 7.48 -11.53 -13.68
CA GLY A 95 6.28 -10.71 -13.43
C GLY A 95 4.99 -11.50 -13.61
#